data_AF-A0A2E6CH15-F1
#
_entry.id   AF-A0A2E6CH15-F1
#
_cell.length_a   1.000
_cell.length_b   1.000
_cell.length_c   1.000
_cell.angle_alpha   90.00
_cell.angle_beta   90.00
_cell.angle_gamma   90.00
#
_symmetry.space_group_name_H-M   'P 1'
#
loop_
_entity.id
_entity.type
_entity.pdbx_description
1 polymer ?
#
loop_
_entity_poly.entity_id
_entity_poly.type
_entity_poly.pdbx_seq_one_letter_code
_entity_poly.pdbx_strand_id
1 'polypeptide(L)' 'MNSESNERGTTRQHKFFCTRKERHITNSKVVDIEPKEVVVFDKKVKGWLITTEETVIDKIIPLSESLHGDVMGHDPE' A
#
# COMPACT_ATOMS: atom_id res chain seq x y z
N MET A 1 -16.66 -19.46 -21.78
CA MET A 1 -15.42 -18.68 -21.99
C MET A 1 -15.08 -18.06 -20.66
N ASN A 2 -14.12 -18.63 -19.94
CA ASN A 2 -13.69 -18.15 -18.62
C ASN A 2 -12.99 -16.81 -18.82
N SER A 3 -13.61 -15.73 -18.38
CA SER A 3 -12.94 -14.43 -18.26
C SER A 3 -12.03 -14.53 -17.04
N GLU A 4 -10.78 -14.95 -17.27
CA GLU A 4 -9.70 -14.79 -16.30
C GLU A 4 -9.64 -13.31 -15.92
N SER A 5 -10.06 -13.03 -14.69
CA SER A 5 -9.90 -11.74 -14.04
C SER A 5 -8.43 -11.37 -14.10
N ASN A 6 -8.08 -10.48 -15.02
CA ASN A 6 -6.72 -10.00 -15.22
C ASN A 6 -6.36 -9.17 -13.98
N GLU A 7 -5.85 -9.83 -12.94
CA GLU A 7 -5.34 -9.22 -11.71
C GLU A 7 -4.12 -8.35 -12.07
N ARG A 8 -4.36 -7.17 -12.65
CA ARG A 8 -3.32 -6.21 -12.96
C ARG A 8 -2.86 -5.60 -11.64
N GLY A 9 -1.67 -5.97 -11.20
CA GLY A 9 -1.02 -5.31 -10.06
C GLY A 9 -1.03 -3.79 -10.24
N THR A 10 -1.43 -3.06 -9.21
CA THR A 10 -1.41 -1.60 -9.14
C THR A 10 -0.24 -1.15 -8.25
N THR A 11 0.35 0.00 -8.52
CA THR A 11 1.38 0.56 -7.65
C THR A 11 0.76 1.60 -6.73
N ARG A 12 0.89 1.41 -5.42
CA ARG A 12 0.45 2.37 -4.41
C ARG A 12 1.65 3.20 -3.93
N GLN A 13 1.50 4.51 -3.94
CA GLN A 13 2.48 5.44 -3.39
C GLN A 13 2.08 5.87 -1.98
N HIS A 14 3.02 5.83 -1.04
CA HIS A 14 2.86 6.37 0.31
C HIS A 14 3.86 7.49 0.54
N LYS A 15 3.40 8.59 1.13
CA LYS A 15 4.23 9.73 1.51
C LYS A 15 4.13 9.98 3.00
N PHE A 16 5.25 9.96 3.71
CA PHE A 16 5.26 10.14 5.16
C PHE A 16 6.47 10.92 5.64
N PHE A 17 6.31 11.61 6.77
CA PHE A 17 7.39 12.34 7.44
C PHE A 17 8.03 11.48 8.53
N CYS A 18 9.36 11.47 8.60
CA CYS A 18 10.09 10.82 9.68
C CYS A 18 11.35 11.61 10.05
N THR A 19 11.84 11.43 11.28
CA THR A 19 13.10 12.04 11.74
C THR A 19 14.31 11.10 11.61
N ARG A 20 14.07 9.82 11.28
CA ARG A 20 15.08 8.76 11.14
C ARG A 20 14.80 7.91 9.90
N LYS A 21 15.27 8.35 8.72
CA LYS A 21 15.02 7.67 7.42
C LYS A 21 15.59 6.27 7.37
N GLU A 22 16.73 6.03 8.03
CA GLU A 22 17.47 4.76 7.95
C GLU A 22 16.60 3.57 8.35
N ARG A 23 15.64 3.77 9.27
CA ARG A 23 14.71 2.73 9.71
C ARG A 23 13.63 2.38 8.66
N HIS A 24 13.29 3.31 7.78
CA HIS A 24 12.13 3.20 6.90
C HIS A 24 12.50 2.92 5.43
N ILE A 25 13.75 3.17 5.04
CA ILE A 25 14.23 2.97 3.68
C ILE A 25 14.71 1.54 3.39
N THR A 26 14.95 0.70 4.40
CA THR A 26 15.59 -0.62 4.21
C THR A 26 14.69 -1.63 3.49
N ASN A 27 13.39 -1.62 3.76
CA ASN A 27 12.46 -2.64 3.27
C ASN A 27 11.45 -2.11 2.24
N SER A 28 11.55 -0.84 1.85
CA SER A 28 10.57 -0.18 1.00
C SER A 28 11.24 0.27 -0.29
N LYS A 29 10.53 0.22 -1.42
CA LYS A 29 11.01 0.84 -2.66
C LYS A 29 10.85 2.35 -2.53
N VAL A 30 11.92 3.04 -2.19
CA VAL A 30 11.91 4.49 -2.04
C VAL A 30 12.03 5.16 -3.41
N VAL A 31 11.12 6.07 -3.70
CA VAL A 31 11.11 6.83 -4.96
C VAL A 31 11.68 8.22 -4.77
N ASP A 32 11.48 8.82 -3.59
CA ASP A 32 11.92 10.18 -3.30
C ASP A 32 12.16 10.39 -1.79
N ILE A 33 13.15 11.24 -1.46
CA ILE A 33 13.49 11.65 -0.09
C ILE A 33 13.89 13.12 -0.10
N GLU A 34 13.14 13.95 0.62
CA GLU A 34 13.39 15.38 0.73
C GLU A 34 13.58 15.82 2.18
N PRO A 35 14.58 16.65 2.52
CA PRO A 35 14.68 17.26 3.85
C PRO A 35 13.53 18.24 4.07
N LYS A 36 12.90 18.16 5.25
CA LYS A 36 11.77 19.02 5.60
C LYS A 36 11.79 19.44 7.07
N GLU A 37 11.41 20.68 7.33
CA GLU A 37 11.11 21.19 8.67
C GLU A 37 9.60 21.33 8.82
N VAL A 38 9.04 20.77 9.89
CA VAL A 38 7.60 20.84 10.21
C VAL A 38 7.41 21.40 11.61
N VAL A 39 6.25 22.01 11.87
CA VAL A 39 5.89 22.50 13.20
C VAL A 39 4.94 21.50 13.84
N VAL A 40 5.31 20.98 15.01
CA VAL A 40 4.52 20.03 15.80
C VAL A 40 4.48 20.54 17.23
N PHE A 41 3.28 20.83 17.74
CA PHE A 41 3.08 21.45 19.07
C PHE A 41 3.96 22.69 19.29
N ASP A 42 3.93 23.63 18.34
CA ASP A 42 4.72 24.87 18.32
C ASP A 42 6.26 24.69 18.34
N LYS A 43 6.73 23.45 18.19
CA LYS A 43 8.15 23.13 18.07
C LYS A 43 8.51 22.80 16.64
N LYS A 44 9.63 23.35 16.18
CA LYS A 44 10.21 23.02 14.88
C LYS A 44 10.93 21.68 14.95
N VAL A 45 10.54 20.76 14.08
CA VAL A 45 11.12 19.42 13.96
C VAL A 45 11.70 19.28 12.56
N LYS A 46 13.00 19.00 12.49
CA LYS A 46 13.70 18.68 11.24
C LYS A 46 13.63 17.18 10.99
N GLY A 47 13.38 16.81 9.74
CA GLY A 47 13.33 15.42 9.33
C GLY A 47 13.30 15.30 7.82
N TRP A 48 12.67 14.22 7.34
CA TRP A 48 12.60 13.85 5.95
C TRP A 48 11.18 13.49 5.56
N LEU A 49 10.79 13.93 4.38
CA LEU A 49 9.57 13.51 3.72
C LEU A 49 9.98 12.41 2.72
N ILE A 50 9.51 11.20 2.95
CA ILE A 50 9.85 10.01 2.16
C ILE A 50 8.63 9.61 1.35
N THR A 51 8.85 9.32 0.06
CA THR A 51 7.85 8.72 -0.83
C THR A 51 8.29 7.29 -1.16
N THR A 52 7.44 6.31 -0.87
CA THR A 52 7.67 4.89 -1.17
C THR A 52 6.61 4.36 -2.13
N GLU A 53 6.97 3.35 -2.91
CA GLU A 53 6.07 2.58 -3.76
C GLU A 53 5.95 1.15 -3.27
N GLU A 54 4.73 0.62 -3.31
CA GLU A 54 4.42 -0.78 -3.04
C GLU A 54 3.53 -1.32 -4.14
N THR A 55 3.88 -2.49 -4.69
CA THR A 55 3.02 -3.19 -5.63
C THR A 55 1.91 -3.88 -4.86
N VAL A 56 0.67 -3.52 -5.14
CA VAL A 56 -0.53 -4.08 -4.52
C VAL A 56 -1.36 -4.80 -5.57
N ILE A 57 -1.96 -5.93 -5.19
CA ILE A 57 -2.98 -6.59 -6.00
C ILE A 57 -4.32 -6.12 -5.44
N ASP A 58 -4.95 -5.17 -6.11
CA ASP A 58 -6.30 -4.75 -5.77
C ASP A 58 -7.28 -5.80 -6.33
N LYS A 59 -7.71 -6.72 -5.48
CA LYS A 59 -8.84 -7.60 -5.81
C LYS A 59 -10.11 -6.77 -5.75
N ILE A 60 -10.65 -6.44 -6.92
CA ILE A 60 -12.00 -5.90 -7.03
C ILE A 60 -12.93 -7.10 -6.89
N ILE A 61 -13.55 -7.27 -5.72
CA ILE A 61 -14.64 -8.25 -5.54
C ILE A 61 -15.90 -7.61 -6.12
N PRO A 62 -16.45 -8.10 -7.24
CA PRO A 62 -17.70 -7.59 -7.78
C PRO A 62 -18.83 -7.76 -6.75
N LEU A 63 -19.78 -6.81 -6.73
CA LEU A 63 -20.92 -6.86 -5.80
C LEU A 63 -21.70 -8.18 -5.94
N SER A 64 -21.75 -8.75 -7.14
CA SER A 64 -22.35 -10.06 -7.39
C SER A 64 -21.66 -11.19 -6.63
N GLU A 65 -20.33 -11.21 -6.55
CA GLU A 65 -19.58 -12.22 -5.77
C GLU A 65 -19.71 -11.99 -4.27
N SER A 66 -19.91 -10.74 -3.83
CA SER A 66 -20.12 -10.42 -2.40
C SER A 66 -21.51 -10.82 -1.86
N LEU A 67 -22.52 -10.89 -2.74
CA LEU A 67 -23.91 -11.19 -2.37
C LEU A 67 -24.25 -12.68 -2.48
N HIS A 68 -23.52 -13.44 -3.29
CA HIS A 68 -23.65 -14.89 -3.38
C HIS A 68 -22.59 -15.50 -2.47
N GLY A 69 -22.92 -15.66 -1.18
CA GLY A 69 -22.05 -16.37 -0.25
C GLY A 69 -21.65 -17.72 -0.84
N ASP A 70 -20.35 -17.96 -0.93
CA ASP A 70 -19.77 -19.18 -1.49
C ASP A 70 -20.54 -20.40 -0.99
N VAL A 71 -21.15 -21.13 -1.92
CA VAL A 71 -21.48 -22.53 -1.71
C VAL A 71 -20.13 -23.21 -1.51
N MET A 72 -19.75 -23.44 -0.26
CA MET A 72 -18.57 -24.23 0.08
C MET A 72 -18.72 -25.59 -0.59
N GLY A 73 -18.05 -25.76 -1.73
CA GLY A 73 -17.78 -27.08 -2.28
C GLY A 73 -16.91 -27.79 -1.27
N HIS A 74 -17.50 -28.71 -0.51
CA HIS A 74 -16.77 -29.68 0.29
C HIS A 74 -15.79 -30.40 -0.64
N ASP A 75 -14.49 -30.25 -0.40
CA ASP A 75 -13.49 -31.17 -0.93
C ASP A 75 -13.76 -32.54 -0.26
N PRO A 76 -14.04 -33.61 -1.00
CA PRO A 76 -14.12 -34.94 -0.41
C PRO A 76 -12.70 -35.43 -0.09
N GLU A 77 -12.48 -35.81 1.17
CA GLU A 77 -11.29 -36.54 1.62
C GLU A 77 -11.06 -37.85 0.86
#